data_AF-A0A9P0ZSM1-F1
#
_entry.id   AF-A0A9P0ZSM1-F1
#
_cell.length_a   1.000
_cell.length_b   1.000
_cell.length_c   1.000
_cell.angle_alpha   90.00
_cell.angle_beta   90.00
_cell.angle_gamma   90.00
#
_symmetry.space_group_name_H-M   'P 1'
#
loop_
_entity.id
_entity.type
_entity.pdbx_description
1 polymer ?
#
loop_
_entity_poly.entity_id
_entity_poly.type
_entity_poly.pdbx_seq_one_letter_code
_entity_poly.pdbx_strand_id
1 'polypeptide(L)'
;MKQRPDGDIEIDEKFWEEEFDIPVCPKCNGLLKPNVVFFGDNVPKGRADSAMLAAKECDAFLALGSSLMTMSAFRLIRTAHEVGAATAIVNIGETRADDFVPLKINARLGEIFPRLLDFGCLVIPAV
;
A
#
# COMPACT_ATOMS: atom_id res chain seq x y z
N MET A 1 20.57 13.75 5.13
CA MET A 1 19.10 13.75 5.22
C MET A 1 18.56 12.41 4.74
N LYS A 2 17.75 11.72 5.54
CA LYS A 2 17.05 10.50 5.12
C LYS A 2 15.66 10.90 4.65
N GLN A 3 15.41 10.80 3.35
CA GLN A 3 14.10 11.06 2.77
C GLN A 3 13.10 9.97 3.20
N ARG A 4 11.88 10.37 3.54
CA ARG A 4 10.77 9.47 3.88
C ARG A 4 10.04 8.99 2.60
N PRO A 5 9.22 7.92 2.67
CA PRO A 5 8.60 7.33 1.48
C PRO A 5 7.63 8.26 0.72
N ASP A 6 7.09 9.29 1.37
CA ASP A 6 6.23 10.33 0.78
C ASP A 6 7.01 11.51 0.20
N GLY A 7 8.34 11.46 0.27
CA GLY A 7 9.23 12.50 -0.18
C GLY A 7 9.58 13.54 0.89
N ASP A 8 9.03 13.42 2.11
CA ASP A 8 9.32 14.31 3.23
C ASP A 8 10.80 14.21 3.66
N ILE A 9 11.35 15.35 4.07
CA ILE A 9 12.72 15.47 4.55
C ILE A 9 12.70 16.40 5.76
N GLU A 10 13.37 15.98 6.82
CA GLU A 10 13.54 16.77 8.04
C GLU A 10 14.39 18.02 7.77
N ILE A 11 13.80 19.19 7.96
CA ILE A 11 14.40 20.52 7.80
C ILE A 11 14.46 21.23 9.15
N ASP A 12 15.34 22.23 9.29
CA ASP A 12 15.43 23.07 10.50
C ASP A 12 14.14 23.85 10.71
N GLU A 13 13.66 23.91 11.96
CA GLU A 13 12.41 24.60 12.30
C GLU A 13 12.45 26.09 11.93
N LYS A 14 13.60 26.74 12.05
CA LYS A 14 13.74 28.16 11.71
C LYS A 14 13.53 28.44 10.22
N PHE A 15 13.86 27.47 9.37
CA PHE A 15 13.73 27.63 7.93
C PHE A 15 12.26 27.73 7.50
N TRP A 16 11.35 26.95 8.11
CA TRP A 16 9.94 26.98 7.74
C TRP A 16 9.18 28.17 8.36
N GLU A 17 9.58 28.62 9.54
CA GLU A 17 8.91 29.73 10.25
C GLU A 17 9.22 31.10 9.64
N GLU A 18 10.46 31.31 9.17
CA GLU A 18 10.94 32.65 8.80
C GLU A 18 11.03 32.87 7.28
N GLU A 19 11.27 31.83 6.48
CA GLU A 19 11.65 31.99 5.05
C GLU A 19 10.72 31.29 4.04
N PHE A 20 9.76 30.47 4.50
CA PHE A 20 8.94 29.65 3.60
C PHE A 20 7.52 30.18 3.39
N ASP A 21 7.26 30.70 2.18
CA ASP A 21 5.92 31.11 1.77
C ASP A 21 5.08 29.93 1.26
N ILE A 22 4.02 29.58 1.99
CA ILE A 22 3.07 28.54 1.57
C ILE A 22 2.17 29.08 0.43
N PRO A 23 2.19 28.48 -0.77
CA PRO A 23 1.40 28.97 -1.88
C PRO A 23 -0.10 28.78 -1.64
N VAL A 24 -0.87 29.80 -2.05
CA VAL A 24 -2.35 29.76 -2.06
C VAL A 24 -2.87 29.47 -3.46
N CYS A 25 -4.12 29.02 -3.55
CA CYS A 25 -4.78 28.79 -4.83
C CYS A 25 -4.99 30.11 -5.59
N PRO A 26 -4.47 30.28 -6.83
CA PRO A 26 -4.60 31.53 -7.58
C PRO A 26 -6.05 31.84 -8.02
N LYS A 27 -6.99 30.90 -7.87
CA LYS A 27 -8.40 31.08 -8.22
C LYS A 27 -9.28 31.48 -7.04
N CYS A 28 -8.94 31.08 -5.82
CA CYS A 28 -9.81 31.24 -4.65
C CYS A 28 -9.09 31.61 -3.35
N ASN A 29 -7.76 31.80 -3.36
CA ASN A 29 -6.93 32.03 -2.17
C ASN A 29 -7.00 30.94 -1.08
N GLY A 30 -7.58 29.78 -1.37
CA GLY A 30 -7.60 28.65 -0.45
C GLY A 30 -6.22 27.99 -0.27
N LEU A 31 -6.06 27.25 0.83
CA LEU A 31 -4.86 26.46 1.10
C LEU A 31 -4.72 25.29 0.12
N LEU A 32 -3.53 25.12 -0.42
CA LEU A 32 -3.20 23.98 -1.27
C LEU A 32 -2.81 22.78 -0.41
N LYS A 33 -3.27 21.59 -0.80
CA LYS A 33 -2.90 20.32 -0.17
C LYS A 33 -2.47 19.33 -1.24
N PRO A 34 -1.40 18.55 -1.04
CA PRO A 34 -1.08 17.46 -1.94
C PRO A 34 -2.26 16.48 -2.04
N ASN A 35 -2.48 15.96 -3.24
CA ASN A 35 -3.55 15.00 -3.54
C ASN A 35 -3.17 13.58 -3.09
N VAL A 36 -2.93 13.43 -1.80
CA VAL A 36 -2.60 12.19 -1.09
C VAL A 36 -3.52 12.04 0.13
N VAL A 37 -3.66 10.81 0.62
CA VAL A 37 -4.41 10.51 1.84
C VAL A 37 -3.42 10.51 3.00
N PHE A 38 -3.59 11.44 3.94
CA PHE A 38 -2.78 11.48 5.17
C PHE A 38 -3.31 10.49 6.21
N PHE A 39 -2.50 10.20 7.23
CA PHE A 39 -3.01 9.50 8.41
C PHE A 39 -4.14 10.30 9.05
N GLY A 40 -5.26 9.63 9.36
CA GLY A 40 -6.49 10.25 9.85
C GLY A 40 -7.46 10.69 8.76
N ASP A 41 -7.05 10.71 7.49
CA ASP A 41 -7.92 11.02 6.35
C ASP A 41 -8.61 9.76 5.79
N ASN A 42 -9.68 9.96 5.01
CA ASN A 42 -10.40 8.90 4.35
C ASN A 42 -9.94 8.74 2.90
N VAL A 43 -9.74 7.48 2.49
CA VAL A 43 -9.64 7.16 1.07
C VAL A 43 -10.96 7.57 0.38
N PRO A 44 -10.92 8.26 -0.78
CA PRO A 44 -12.14 8.65 -1.49
C PRO A 44 -13.07 7.46 -1.69
N LYS A 45 -14.35 7.62 -1.30
CA LYS A 45 -15.32 6.53 -1.20
C LYS A 45 -15.40 5.67 -2.45
N GLY A 46 -15.53 6.28 -3.63
CA GLY A 46 -15.58 5.53 -4.89
C GLY A 46 -14.35 4.64 -5.13
N ARG A 47 -13.15 5.12 -4.81
CA ARG A 47 -11.91 4.30 -4.93
C ARG A 47 -11.89 3.16 -3.92
N ALA A 48 -12.30 3.44 -2.69
CA ALA A 48 -12.37 2.43 -1.64
C ALA A 48 -13.39 1.32 -1.98
N ASP A 49 -14.55 1.71 -2.49
CA ASP A 49 -15.62 0.79 -2.90
C ASP A 49 -15.17 -0.07 -4.09
N SER A 50 -14.56 0.53 -5.13
CA SER A 50 -14.02 -0.21 -6.28
C SER A 50 -12.92 -1.21 -5.89
N ALA A 51 -11.98 -0.81 -5.02
CA ALA A 51 -10.92 -1.70 -4.56
C ALA A 51 -11.47 -2.86 -3.72
N MET A 52 -12.49 -2.59 -2.89
CA MET A 52 -13.17 -3.61 -2.10
C MET A 52 -13.95 -4.59 -2.98
N LEU A 53 -14.62 -4.10 -4.03
CA LEU A 53 -15.31 -4.96 -4.99
C LEU A 53 -14.32 -5.89 -5.71
N ALA A 54 -13.21 -5.34 -6.22
CA ALA A 54 -12.17 -6.13 -6.86
C ALA A 54 -11.59 -7.21 -5.94
N ALA A 55 -11.40 -6.90 -4.64
CA ALA A 55 -10.94 -7.88 -3.66
C ALA A 55 -11.98 -8.96 -3.34
N LYS A 56 -13.27 -8.69 -3.49
CA LYS A 56 -14.35 -9.66 -3.28
C LYS A 56 -14.56 -10.60 -4.48
N GLU A 57 -14.27 -10.13 -5.68
CA GLU A 57 -14.55 -10.84 -6.92
C GLU A 57 -13.31 -11.54 -7.50
N CYS A 58 -12.12 -11.30 -6.94
CA CYS A 58 -10.90 -11.93 -7.42
C CYS A 58 -10.85 -13.42 -7.05
N ASP A 59 -10.24 -14.21 -7.93
CA ASP A 59 -9.87 -15.61 -7.69
C ASP A 59 -8.50 -15.74 -7.00
N ALA A 60 -7.66 -14.70 -7.10
CA ALA A 60 -6.38 -14.60 -6.41
C ALA A 60 -6.05 -13.16 -5.94
N PHE A 61 -5.32 -13.03 -4.84
CA PHE A 61 -4.80 -11.77 -4.31
C PHE A 61 -3.33 -11.91 -3.92
N LEU A 62 -2.47 -11.08 -4.51
CA LEU A 62 -1.03 -11.07 -4.25
C LEU A 62 -0.59 -9.72 -3.64
N ALA A 63 -0.15 -9.73 -2.37
CA ALA A 63 0.44 -8.56 -1.74
C ALA A 63 1.95 -8.50 -1.99
N LEU A 64 2.43 -7.38 -2.54
CA LEU A 64 3.82 -7.19 -2.93
C LEU A 64 4.43 -6.00 -2.17
N GLY A 65 5.48 -6.23 -1.39
CA GLY A 65 6.24 -5.17 -0.72
C GLY A 65 5.43 -4.33 0.28
N SER A 66 4.44 -4.94 0.93
CA SER A 66 3.62 -4.29 1.95
C SER A 66 3.63 -5.11 3.23
N SER A 67 3.83 -4.44 4.38
CA SER A 67 3.64 -5.04 5.70
C SER A 67 2.17 -5.26 6.05
N LEU A 68 1.26 -4.68 5.26
CA LEU A 68 -0.19 -4.74 5.48
C LEU A 68 -0.62 -4.23 6.86
N MET A 69 0.18 -3.38 7.50
CA MET A 69 -0.15 -2.86 8.84
C MET A 69 -1.31 -1.85 8.80
N THR A 70 -1.41 -1.08 7.73
CA THR A 70 -2.49 -0.10 7.55
C THR A 70 -3.81 -0.80 7.17
N MET A 71 -4.89 -0.40 7.84
CA MET A 71 -6.22 -0.99 7.63
C MET A 71 -6.75 -0.85 6.20
N SER A 72 -6.29 0.18 5.46
CA SER A 72 -6.70 0.43 4.08
C SER A 72 -6.30 -0.69 3.13
N ALA A 73 -5.08 -1.25 3.30
CA ALA A 73 -4.59 -2.38 2.52
C ALA A 73 -4.98 -3.72 3.15
N PHE A 74 -4.86 -3.85 4.48
CA PHE A 74 -5.13 -5.10 5.20
C PHE A 74 -6.54 -5.65 4.94
N ARG A 75 -7.55 -4.78 4.94
CA ARG A 75 -8.93 -5.21 4.70
C ARG A 75 -9.15 -5.86 3.34
N LEU A 76 -8.35 -5.51 2.33
CA LEU A 76 -8.52 -6.02 0.97
C LEU A 76 -8.09 -7.49 0.90
N ILE A 77 -6.86 -7.80 1.34
CA ILE A 77 -6.37 -9.18 1.34
C ILE A 77 -7.14 -10.06 2.32
N ARG A 78 -7.57 -9.51 3.46
CA ARG A 78 -8.44 -10.24 4.41
C ARG A 78 -9.77 -10.59 3.74
N THR A 79 -10.42 -9.64 3.09
CA THR A 79 -11.68 -9.90 2.38
C THR A 79 -11.50 -10.92 1.25
N ALA A 80 -10.43 -10.81 0.46
CA ALA A 80 -10.12 -11.80 -0.59
C ALA A 80 -9.96 -13.21 -0.02
N HIS A 81 -9.25 -13.36 1.10
CA HIS A 81 -9.11 -14.63 1.79
C HIS A 81 -10.46 -15.16 2.32
N GLU A 82 -11.27 -14.30 2.96
CA GLU A 82 -12.58 -14.66 3.52
C GLU A 82 -13.58 -15.15 2.46
N VAL A 83 -13.48 -14.67 1.21
CA VAL A 83 -14.32 -15.12 0.10
C VAL A 83 -13.73 -16.32 -0.66
N GLY A 84 -12.60 -16.86 -0.21
CA GLY A 84 -11.99 -18.07 -0.77
C GLY A 84 -11.03 -17.83 -1.94
N ALA A 85 -10.59 -16.59 -2.18
CA ALA A 85 -9.55 -16.33 -3.17
C ALA A 85 -8.20 -16.89 -2.71
N ALA A 86 -7.38 -17.32 -3.67
CA ALA A 86 -6.01 -17.74 -3.39
C ALA A 86 -5.16 -16.51 -2.97
N THR A 87 -4.62 -16.50 -1.74
CA THR A 87 -3.85 -15.37 -1.23
C THR A 87 -2.37 -15.69 -1.06
N ALA A 88 -1.51 -14.74 -1.43
CA ALA A 88 -0.08 -14.85 -1.24
C ALA A 88 0.59 -13.50 -0.94
N ILE A 89 1.75 -13.53 -0.31
CA ILE A 89 2.55 -12.36 0.05
C ILE A 89 3.99 -12.53 -0.47
N VAL A 90 4.55 -11.47 -1.03
CA VAL A 90 6.00 -11.32 -1.23
C VAL A 90 6.44 -10.06 -0.48
N ASN A 91 7.00 -10.22 0.72
CA ASN A 91 7.43 -9.11 1.55
C ASN A 91 8.53 -9.54 2.53
N ILE A 92 9.50 -8.66 2.76
CA ILE A 92 10.53 -8.88 3.78
C ILE A 92 10.01 -8.49 5.15
N GLY A 93 10.21 -9.36 6.14
CA GLY A 93 9.78 -9.14 7.51
C GLY A 93 8.31 -9.49 7.73
N GLU A 94 7.83 -9.26 8.95
CA GLU A 94 6.47 -9.59 9.39
C GLU A 94 5.40 -8.82 8.60
N THR A 95 4.27 -9.48 8.35
CA THR A 95 3.08 -8.81 7.86
C THR A 95 1.89 -9.10 8.75
N ARG A 96 0.94 -8.17 8.79
CA ARG A 96 -0.29 -8.32 9.57
C ARG A 96 -1.17 -9.51 9.13
N ALA A 97 -0.91 -10.06 7.95
CA ALA A 97 -1.70 -11.16 7.38
C ALA A 97 -0.98 -12.52 7.44
N ASP A 98 0.17 -12.60 8.11
CA ASP A 98 0.97 -13.82 8.22
C ASP A 98 0.19 -14.99 8.83
N ASP A 99 -0.77 -14.72 9.72
CA ASP A 99 -1.54 -15.75 10.44
C ASP A 99 -2.56 -16.50 9.56
N PHE A 100 -2.97 -15.94 8.42
CA PHE A 100 -4.03 -16.51 7.58
C PHE A 100 -3.71 -16.60 6.09
N VAL A 101 -2.63 -15.96 5.61
CA VAL A 101 -2.21 -16.10 4.21
C VAL A 101 -1.35 -17.35 4.05
N PRO A 102 -1.73 -18.31 3.20
CA PRO A 102 -1.11 -19.63 3.14
C PRO A 102 0.30 -19.64 2.55
N LEU A 103 0.64 -18.65 1.73
CA LEU A 103 1.97 -18.54 1.12
C LEU A 103 2.58 -17.17 1.35
N LYS A 104 3.75 -17.16 1.99
CA LYS A 104 4.60 -15.98 2.11
C LYS A 104 6.00 -16.27 1.62
N ILE A 105 6.48 -15.43 0.70
CA ILE A 105 7.85 -15.41 0.23
C ILE A 105 8.56 -14.23 0.90
N ASN A 106 9.44 -14.54 1.87
CA ASN A 106 10.26 -13.56 2.57
C ASN A 106 11.54 -13.28 1.78
N ALA A 107 11.43 -12.42 0.77
CA ALA A 107 12.54 -12.07 -0.11
C ALA A 107 12.35 -10.70 -0.76
N ARG A 108 13.42 -10.18 -1.38
CA ARG A 108 13.37 -8.91 -2.11
C ARG A 108 12.53 -9.09 -3.35
N LEU A 109 11.48 -8.25 -3.49
CA LEU A 109 10.57 -8.31 -4.62
C LEU A 109 11.31 -8.21 -5.97
N GLY A 110 12.26 -7.28 -6.07
CA GLY A 110 13.08 -7.11 -7.29
C GLY A 110 13.97 -8.29 -7.65
N GLU A 111 14.22 -9.23 -6.74
CA GLU A 111 15.03 -10.43 -7.00
C GLU A 111 14.18 -11.66 -7.34
N ILE A 112 12.96 -11.73 -6.80
CA ILE A 112 12.06 -12.87 -7.00
C ILE A 112 11.12 -12.65 -8.18
N PHE A 113 10.55 -11.46 -8.34
CA PHE A 113 9.52 -11.23 -9.36
C PHE A 113 10.01 -11.49 -10.80
N PRO A 114 11.24 -11.12 -11.19
CA PRO A 114 11.78 -11.48 -12.51
C PRO A 114 11.89 -12.98 -12.73
N ARG A 115 12.15 -13.78 -11.68
CA ARG A 115 12.26 -15.24 -11.80
C ARG A 115 10.93 -15.89 -12.19
N LEU A 116 9.79 -15.26 -11.89
CA LEU A 116 8.48 -15.77 -12.33
C LEU A 116 8.39 -15.88 -13.86
N LEU A 117 9.15 -15.06 -14.59
CA LEU A 117 9.21 -15.13 -16.05
C LEU A 117 9.84 -16.44 -16.54
N ASP A 118 10.69 -17.08 -15.73
CA ASP A 118 11.37 -18.33 -16.08
C ASP A 118 10.54 -19.58 -15.78
N PHE A 119 9.59 -19.51 -14.83
CA PHE A 119 8.77 -20.65 -14.39
C PHE A 119 7.38 -20.69 -15.02
N GLY A 120 6.88 -19.59 -15.58
CA GLY A 120 5.61 -19.50 -16.30
C GLY A 120 4.35 -19.50 -15.42
N CYS A 121 4.35 -20.16 -14.26
CA CYS A 121 3.28 -20.06 -13.26
C CYS A 121 3.76 -20.27 -11.82
N LEU A 122 3.05 -19.69 -10.86
CA LEU A 122 3.17 -19.98 -9.44
C LEU A 122 1.82 -20.50 -8.95
N VAL A 123 1.80 -21.71 -8.38
CA VAL A 123 0.60 -22.28 -7.78
C VAL A 123 0.59 -21.89 -6.31
N ILE A 124 -0.47 -21.18 -5.89
CA ILE A 124 -0.72 -20.91 -4.48
C ILE A 124 -1.45 -22.14 -3.92
N PRO A 125 -0.97 -22.75 -2.82
CA PRO A 125 -1.68 -23.86 -2.19
C PRO A 125 -3.12 -23.45 -1.89
N ALA A 126 -4.08 -24.28 -2.29
CA ALA A 126 -5.46 -24.10 -1.87
C ALA A 126 -5.52 -24.18 -0.33
N VAL A 127 -6.34 -23.31 0.27
CA VAL A 127 -6.68 -23.35 1.70
C VAL A 127 -7.47 -24.63 2.00
#